data_AF-R4XA92-F1
#
_entry.id   AF-R4XA92-F1
#
_cell.length_a   1.000
_cell.length_b   1.000
_cell.length_c   1.000
_cell.angle_alpha   90.00
_cell.angle_beta   90.00
_cell.angle_gamma   90.00
#
_symmetry.space_group_name_H-M   'P 1'
#
loop_
_entity.id
_entity.type
_entity.pdbx_description
1 polymer ?
#
loop_
_entity_poly.entity_id
_entity_poly.type
_entity_poly.pdbx_seq_one_letter_code
_entity_poly.pdbx_strand_id
1 'polypeptide(L)'
;MSQSLQALSLYRSIIRAAQPLPYNFRQYAKRRARDSFTEFRSLQDGRQVQEVFQAGLEDLRMLKRQGTIHGMFHTDPLVVEGKLAGKQTGKDNELVRTREIGYD
;
A
#
# COMPACT_ATOMS: atom_id res chain seq x y z
N MET A 1 -7.58 26.51 -5.30
CA MET A 1 -7.63 25.42 -4.29
C MET A 1 -6.52 25.65 -3.28
N SER A 2 -6.76 25.43 -1.98
CA SER A 2 -5.75 25.62 -0.93
C SER A 2 -4.62 24.59 -1.02
N GLN A 3 -3.37 24.98 -0.75
CA GLN A 3 -2.21 24.09 -0.72
C GLN A 3 -2.39 22.92 0.28
N SER A 4 -3.04 23.16 1.41
CA SER A 4 -3.32 22.11 2.40
C SER A 4 -4.26 21.03 1.85
N LEU A 5 -5.25 21.41 1.04
CA LEU A 5 -6.15 20.47 0.38
C LEU A 5 -5.42 19.63 -0.67
N GLN A 6 -4.48 20.24 -1.41
CA GLN A 6 -3.66 19.53 -2.39
C GLN A 6 -2.76 18.50 -1.71
N ALA A 7 -2.07 18.88 -0.62
CA ALA A 7 -1.26 17.95 0.17
C ALA A 7 -2.09 16.76 0.71
N LEU A 8 -3.26 17.03 1.28
CA LEU A 8 -4.16 15.97 1.76
C LEU A 8 -4.69 15.07 0.64
N SER A 9 -4.95 15.64 -0.53
CA SER A 9 -5.35 14.87 -1.71
C SER A 9 -4.22 13.94 -2.18
N LEU A 10 -2.99 14.45 -2.22
CA LEU A 10 -1.80 13.68 -2.58
C LEU A 10 -1.56 12.53 -1.60
N TYR A 11 -1.59 12.80 -0.29
CA TYR A 11 -1.45 11.78 0.75
C TYR A 11 -2.47 10.63 0.59
N ARG A 12 -3.76 10.97 0.42
CA ARG A 12 -4.81 9.97 0.18
C ARG A 12 -4.57 9.19 -1.10
N SER A 13 -4.08 9.85 -2.15
CA SER A 13 -3.80 9.21 -3.44
C SER A 13 -2.66 8.21 -3.33
N ILE A 14 -1.60 8.52 -2.59
CA ILE A 14 -0.48 7.61 -2.28
C ILE A 14 -0.97 6.37 -1.55
N ILE A 15 -1.77 6.54 -0.48
CA ILE A 15 -2.30 5.41 0.30
C ILE A 15 -3.20 4.52 -0.57
N ARG A 16 -4.04 5.12 -1.42
CA ARG A 16 -4.92 4.37 -2.33
C ARG A 16 -4.11 3.59 -3.37
N ALA A 17 -3.09 4.22 -3.96
CA ALA A 17 -2.21 3.56 -4.93
C ALA A 17 -1.45 2.38 -4.33
N ALA A 18 -1.13 2.44 -3.02
CA ALA A 18 -0.46 1.36 -2.32
C ALA A 18 -1.38 0.20 -1.90
N GLN A 19 -2.71 0.39 -1.84
CA GLN A 19 -3.65 -0.66 -1.42
C GLN A 19 -3.50 -2.01 -2.15
N PRO A 20 -3.45 -2.05 -3.49
CA PRO A 20 -3.37 -3.33 -4.21
C PRO A 20 -2.00 -4.01 -4.10
N LEU A 21 -0.98 -3.36 -3.53
CA LEU A 21 0.34 -3.95 -3.37
C LEU A 21 0.37 -4.99 -2.25
N PRO A 22 1.34 -5.93 -2.26
CA PRO A 22 1.55 -6.88 -1.18
C PRO A 22 1.78 -6.20 0.17
N TYR A 23 1.49 -6.92 1.26
CA TYR A 23 1.48 -6.39 2.63
C TYR A 23 2.72 -5.58 2.99
N ASN A 24 3.91 -6.11 2.75
CA ASN A 24 5.17 -5.45 3.05
C ASN A 24 5.27 -4.07 2.36
N PHE A 25 4.95 -3.99 1.07
CA PHE A 25 4.96 -2.74 0.31
C PHE A 25 3.84 -1.80 0.73
N ARG A 26 2.63 -2.31 0.95
CA ARG A 26 1.48 -1.52 1.40
C ARG A 26 1.74 -0.86 2.75
N GLN A 27 2.25 -1.63 3.72
CA GLN A 27 2.57 -1.11 5.05
C GLN A 27 3.75 -0.14 5.01
N TYR A 28 4.78 -0.45 4.23
CA TYR A 28 5.91 0.46 4.04
C TYR A 28 5.47 1.80 3.44
N ALA A 29 4.71 1.79 2.34
CA ALA A 29 4.22 3.00 1.69
C ALA A 29 3.34 3.83 2.62
N LYS A 30 2.46 3.18 3.40
CA LYS A 30 1.61 3.86 4.40
C LYS A 30 2.45 4.53 5.50
N ARG A 31 3.45 3.82 6.04
CA ARG A 31 4.35 4.36 7.08
C ARG A 31 5.18 5.51 6.52
N ARG A 32 5.88 5.30 5.41
CA ARG A 32 6.72 6.32 4.76
C ARG A 32 5.92 7.57 4.41
N ALA A 33 4.72 7.43 3.85
CA ALA A 33 3.86 8.57 3.55
C ALA A 33 3.46 9.32 4.83
N ARG A 34 3.10 8.61 5.91
CA ARG A 34 2.75 9.28 7.17
C ARG A 34 3.94 10.06 7.74
N ASP A 35 5.12 9.45 7.75
CA ASP A 35 6.33 10.06 8.32
C ASP A 35 6.74 11.28 7.50
N SER A 36 6.83 11.18 6.17
CA SER A 36 7.18 12.30 5.29
C SER A 36 6.20 13.48 5.42
N PHE A 37 4.89 13.23 5.43
CA PHE A 37 3.90 14.31 5.55
C PHE A 37 3.88 14.95 6.94
N THR A 38 4.31 14.21 7.97
CA THR A 38 4.45 14.75 9.33
C THR A 38 5.72 15.59 9.45
N GLU A 39 6.84 15.10 8.90
CA GLU A 39 8.14 15.77 8.84
C GLU A 39 8.04 17.13 8.15
N PHE A 40 7.36 17.21 7.01
CA PHE A 40 7.25 18.43 6.22
C PHE A 40 6.06 19.34 6.58
N ARG A 41 5.36 19.04 7.68
CA ARG A 41 4.15 19.79 8.08
C ARG A 41 4.43 21.25 8.43
N SER A 42 5.61 21.56 8.98
CA SER A 42 6.00 22.90 9.42
C SER A 42 6.76 23.70 8.36
N LEU A 43 6.97 23.16 7.16
CA LEU A 43 7.63 23.88 6.07
C LEU A 43 6.78 25.09 5.65
N GLN A 44 7.42 26.26 5.61
CA GLN A 44 6.80 27.52 5.18
C GLN A 44 7.45 28.10 3.91
N ASP A 45 8.66 27.65 3.56
CA ASP A 45 9.32 28.04 2.31
C ASP A 45 8.56 27.45 1.12
N GLY A 46 7.94 28.31 0.33
CA GLY A 46 7.15 27.92 -0.83
C GLY A 46 7.93 27.12 -1.86
N ARG A 47 9.25 27.33 -2.01
CA ARG A 47 10.08 26.55 -2.94
C ARG A 47 10.25 25.12 -2.45
N GLN A 48 10.63 24.95 -1.18
CA GLN A 48 10.79 23.63 -0.56
C GLN A 48 9.48 22.85 -0.52
N VAL A 49 8.36 23.52 -0.23
CA VAL A 49 7.03 22.91 -0.29
C VAL A 49 6.74 22.36 -1.69
N GLN A 50 7.06 23.12 -2.74
CA GLN A 50 6.86 22.69 -4.11
C GLN A 50 7.78 21.50 -4.49
N GLU A 51 9.04 21.52 -4.06
CA GLU A 51 9.98 20.42 -4.28
C GLU A 51 9.51 19.11 -3.63
N VAL A 52 9.15 19.16 -2.35
CA VAL A 52 8.62 18.00 -1.62
C VAL A 52 7.30 17.52 -2.21
N PHE A 53 6.43 18.45 -2.63
CA PHE A 53 5.18 18.08 -3.29
C PHE A 53 5.43 17.33 -4.60
N GLN A 54 6.42 17.77 -5.39
CA GLN A 54 6.80 17.07 -6.61
C GLN A 54 7.41 15.70 -6.35
N ALA A 55 8.27 15.57 -5.34
CA ALA A 55 8.77 14.27 -4.91
C ALA A 55 7.62 13.31 -4.56
N GLY A 56 6.60 13.80 -3.84
CA GLY A 56 5.40 13.02 -3.54
C GLY A 56 4.58 12.64 -4.79
N LEU A 57 4.54 13.47 -5.83
CA LEU A 57 3.93 13.10 -7.12
C LEU A 57 4.73 11.99 -7.83
N GLU A 58 6.05 12.02 -7.77
CA GLU A 58 6.88 10.94 -8.32
C GLU A 58 6.66 9.62 -7.58
N ASP A 59 6.60 9.66 -6.24
CA ASP A 59 6.28 8.49 -5.41
C ASP A 59 4.92 7.91 -5.78
N LEU A 60 3.91 8.76 -5.99
CA LEU A 60 2.59 8.33 -6.44
C LEU A 60 2.66 7.64 -7.82
N ARG A 61 3.40 8.20 -8.78
CA ARG A 61 3.56 7.58 -10.11
C ARG A 61 4.28 6.24 -10.00
N MET A 62 5.30 6.15 -9.17
CA MET A 62 6.03 4.92 -8.90
C MET A 62 5.12 3.84 -8.32
N LEU A 63 4.35 4.16 -7.28
CA LEU A 63 3.41 3.21 -6.67
C LEU A 63 2.35 2.72 -7.67
N LYS A 64 1.85 3.60 -8.54
CA LYS A 64 0.93 3.19 -9.61
C LYS A 64 1.56 2.18 -10.56
N ARG A 65 2.81 2.43 -11.01
CA ARG A 65 3.55 1.48 -11.85
C ARG A 65 3.76 0.14 -11.15
N GLN A 66 4.15 0.17 -9.87
CA GLN A 66 4.32 -1.05 -9.08
C GLN A 66 3.01 -1.82 -8.93
N GLY A 67 1.88 -1.11 -8.76
CA GLY A 67 0.55 -1.73 -8.71
C GLY A 67 0.20 -2.44 -10.01
N THR A 68 0.48 -1.81 -11.15
CA THR A 68 0.28 -2.41 -12.47
C THR A 68 1.16 -3.65 -12.68
N ILE A 69 2.46 -3.56 -12.37
CA ILE A 69 3.39 -4.69 -12.49
C ILE A 69 2.97 -5.84 -11.58
N HIS A 70 2.60 -5.54 -10.33
CA HIS A 70 2.11 -6.57 -9.40
C HIS A 70 0.84 -7.26 -9.93
N GLY A 71 -0.08 -6.52 -10.54
CA GLY A 71 -1.26 -7.10 -11.19
C GLY A 71 -0.94 -7.97 -12.42
N MET A 72 0.22 -7.80 -13.06
CA MET A 72 0.66 -8.67 -14.15
C MET A 72 1.25 -9.98 -13.63
N PHE A 73 1.93 -9.94 -12.48
CA PHE A 73 2.58 -11.09 -11.85
C PHE A 73 1.88 -11.45 -10.55
N HIS A 74 0.74 -12.14 -10.67
CA HIS A 74 0.01 -12.63 -9.50
C HIS A 74 0.88 -13.59 -8.69
N THR A 75 1.02 -13.30 -7.40
CA THR A 75 1.67 -14.17 -6.43
C THR A 75 0.66 -14.53 -5.34
N ASP A 76 0.77 -15.74 -4.80
CA ASP A 76 -0.03 -16.14 -3.65
C ASP A 76 0.13 -15.14 -2.48
N PRO A 77 -0.95 -14.83 -1.75
CA PRO A 77 -0.88 -13.92 -0.62
C PRO A 77 0.08 -14.45 0.46
N LEU A 78 0.76 -13.54 1.17
CA LEU A 78 1.69 -13.90 2.24
C LEU A 78 0.94 -14.56 3.40
N VAL A 79 1.64 -15.38 4.21
CA VAL A 79 1.07 -16.03 5.42
C VAL A 79 0.43 -15.00 6.37
N VAL A 80 1.02 -13.80 6.46
CA VAL A 80 0.55 -12.69 7.29
C VAL A 80 -0.65 -11.94 6.71
N GLU A 81 -1.00 -12.18 5.46
CA GLU A 81 -2.15 -11.53 4.80
C GLU A 81 -3.47 -12.25 5.06
N GLY A 82 -3.45 -13.36 5.80
CA GLY A 82 -4.64 -13.97 6.39
C GLY A 82 -5.70 -14.44 5.39
N LYS A 83 -5.40 -14.45 4.08
CA LYS A 83 -6.28 -15.02 3.04
C LYS A 83 -6.11 -16.53 2.90
N LEU A 84 -5.80 -17.21 4.01
CA LEU A 84 -6.22 -18.61 4.13
C LEU A 84 -7.74 -18.56 4.22
N ALA A 85 -8.40 -18.77 3.08
CA ALA A 85 -9.79 -19.20 3.01
C ALA A 85 -9.95 -20.61 3.60
N GLY A 86 -9.41 -20.86 4.79
CA GLY A 86 -9.78 -21.96 5.64
C GLY A 86 -10.83 -21.44 6.60
N LYS A 87 -12.11 -21.49 6.20
CA LYS A 87 -13.18 -21.34 7.19
C LYS A 87 -12.92 -22.39 8.26
N GLN A 88 -12.74 -21.97 9.51
CA GLN A 88 -12.71 -22.85 10.67
C GLN A 88 -14.05 -23.59 10.74
N THR A 89 -14.10 -24.78 10.16
CA THR A 89 -15.30 -25.61 10.13
C THR A 89 -14.87 -27.01 10.54
N GLY A 90 -14.66 -27.19 11.84
CA GLY A 90 -14.28 -28.46 12.43
C GLY A 90 -14.51 -28.39 13.93
N LYS A 91 -15.20 -29.38 14.51
CA LYS A 91 -15.65 -29.40 15.91
C LYS A 91 -14.51 -29.39 16.95
N ASP A 92 -13.25 -29.58 16.54
CA ASP A 92 -12.12 -29.79 17.45
C ASP A 92 -10.87 -28.96 17.08
N ASN A 93 -11.01 -27.64 16.87
CA ASN A 93 -9.87 -26.69 16.71
C ASN A 93 -8.77 -27.11 15.71
N GLU A 94 -9.05 -28.01 14.77
CA GLU A 94 -8.08 -28.51 13.82
C GLU A 94 -8.01 -27.60 12.59
N LEU A 95 -6.84 -27.02 12.34
CA LEU A 95 -6.57 -26.24 11.12
C LEU A 95 -6.35 -27.21 9.96
N VAL A 96 -7.43 -27.69 9.35
CA VAL A 96 -7.36 -28.54 8.15
C VAL A 96 -6.89 -27.68 6.97
N ARG A 97 -5.61 -27.84 6.60
CA ARG A 97 -4.98 -27.22 5.42
C ARG A 97 -5.08 -28.17 4.24
N THR A 98 -6.26 -28.36 3.67
CA THR A 98 -6.37 -29.09 2.40
C THR A 98 -6.08 -28.13 1.26
N ARG A 99 -4.92 -28.26 0.61
CA ARG A 99 -4.76 -27.85 -0.78
C ARG A 99 -5.17 -29.06 -1.61
N GLU A 100 -6.25 -28.97 -2.36
CA GLU A 100 -6.37 -29.82 -3.56
C GLU A 100 -5.33 -29.28 -4.54
N ILE A 101 -4.14 -29.89 -4.50
CA ILE A 101 -3.17 -29.75 -5.58
C ILE A 101 -3.64 -30.75 -6.63
N GLY A 102 -4.50 -30.29 -7.53
CA GLY A 102 -4.73 -31.00 -8.79
C GLY A 102 -3.46 -30.90 -9.62
N TYR A 103 -2.77 -32.03 -9.80
CA TYR A 103 -1.87 -32.22 -10.94
C TYR A 103 -2.67 -33.04 -11.95
N ASP A 104 -2.98 -32.40 -13.10
CA ASP A 104 -3.70 -32.88 -14.30
C ASP A 104 -4.93 -33.80 -14.12
#